data_AF-A0A1M6RQH6-F1
#
_entry.id   AF-A0A1M6RQH6-F1
#
_cell.length_a   1.000
_cell.length_b   1.000
_cell.length_c   1.000
_cell.angle_alpha   90.00
_cell.angle_beta   90.00
_cell.angle_gamma   90.00
#
_symmetry.space_group_name_H-M   'P 1'
#
loop_
_entity.id
_entity.type
_entity.pdbx_description
1 polymer ?
#
loop_
_entity_poly.entity_id
_entity_poly.type
_entity_poly.pdbx_seq_one_letter_code
_entity_poly.pdbx_strand_id
1 'polypeptide(L)'
;MERNSLDSLSVYRRSLALREMSEAVASYFSYNREILSLRKIDCFRDDITQSLMTDALLITKEVEQAALSNSHSVRMRSLTFVNIMTRNILAYCNGLERDGVKEKEYLNLLRREIKTFRISFKKWRKSLINRND
;
A
#
# COMPACT_ATOMS: atom_id res chain seq x y z
N MET A 1 -15.26 15.07 -13.78
CA MET A 1 -16.32 14.88 -12.75
C MET A 1 -16.03 13.69 -11.83
N GLU A 2 -15.45 12.59 -12.32
CA GLU A 2 -15.21 11.37 -11.51
C GLU A 2 -14.16 11.50 -10.40
N ARG A 3 -13.09 12.29 -10.57
CA ARG A 3 -12.09 12.52 -9.50
C ARG A 3 -12.71 13.12 -8.23
N ASN A 4 -13.68 14.03 -8.38
CA ASN A 4 -14.33 14.68 -7.24
C ASN A 4 -15.18 13.72 -6.40
N SER A 5 -15.75 12.66 -7.01
CA SER A 5 -16.49 11.63 -6.27
C SER A 5 -15.56 10.63 -5.60
N LEU A 6 -14.45 10.27 -6.23
CA LEU A 6 -13.38 9.45 -5.65
C LEU A 6 -12.71 10.13 -4.46
N ASP A 7 -12.41 11.42 -4.59
CA ASP A 7 -11.81 12.19 -3.50
C ASP A 7 -12.76 12.32 -2.31
N SER A 8 -14.06 12.10 -2.46
CA SER A 8 -14.98 12.04 -1.29
C SER A 8 -14.89 10.71 -0.52
N LEU A 9 -14.37 9.65 -1.15
CA LEU A 9 -14.26 8.33 -0.54
C LEU A 9 -13.10 8.29 0.45
N SER A 10 -13.44 8.18 1.74
CA SER A 10 -12.44 8.08 2.81
C SER A 10 -11.41 6.97 2.58
N VAL A 11 -11.81 5.84 2.00
CA VAL A 11 -10.92 4.72 1.67
C VAL A 11 -9.89 5.08 0.58
N TYR A 12 -10.28 5.89 -0.40
CA TYR A 12 -9.41 6.30 -1.48
C TYR A 12 -8.35 7.28 -0.97
N ARG A 13 -8.75 8.28 -0.17
CA ARG A 13 -7.80 9.16 0.54
C ARG A 13 -6.83 8.38 1.42
N ARG A 14 -7.31 7.35 2.14
CA ARG A 14 -6.45 6.49 2.95
C ARG A 14 -5.50 5.63 2.10
N SER A 15 -5.91 5.25 0.88
CA SER A 15 -5.01 4.55 -0.05
C SER A 15 -3.89 5.47 -0.55
N LEU A 16 -4.18 6.74 -0.80
CA LEU A 16 -3.19 7.75 -1.19
C LEU A 16 -2.20 8.01 -0.06
N ALA A 17 -2.69 8.22 1.18
CA ALA A 17 -1.82 8.39 2.34
C ALA A 17 -0.91 7.16 2.59
N LEU A 18 -1.44 5.95 2.42
CA LEU A 18 -0.64 4.73 2.51
C LEU A 18 0.44 4.68 1.42
N ARG A 19 0.11 5.10 0.20
CA ARG A 19 1.05 5.18 -0.92
C ARG A 19 2.17 6.18 -0.63
N GLU A 20 1.84 7.40 -0.23
CA GLU A 20 2.82 8.44 0.13
C GLU A 20 3.75 7.97 1.26
N MET A 21 3.20 7.35 2.30
CA MET A 21 4.00 6.77 3.39
C MET A 21 4.93 5.66 2.88
N SER A 22 4.43 4.80 1.98
CA SER A 22 5.23 3.72 1.40
C SER A 22 6.36 4.25 0.52
N GLU A 23 6.11 5.29 -0.29
CA GLU A 23 7.12 5.96 -1.12
C GLU A 23 8.19 6.67 -0.27
N ALA A 24 7.79 7.33 0.82
CA ALA A 24 8.71 7.96 1.75
C ALA A 24 9.62 6.94 2.46
N VAL A 25 9.04 5.84 2.94
CA VAL A 25 9.78 4.74 3.59
C VAL A 25 10.72 4.05 2.60
N ALA A 26 10.26 3.79 1.38
CA ALA A 26 11.07 3.21 0.31
C ALA A 26 12.26 4.12 -0.05
N SER A 27 12.02 5.42 -0.25
CA SER A 27 13.08 6.40 -0.55
C SER A 27 14.13 6.45 0.54
N TYR A 28 13.72 6.40 1.82
CA TYR A 28 14.66 6.37 2.94
C TYR A 28 15.60 5.15 2.89
N PHE A 29 15.03 3.95 2.69
CA PHE A 29 15.82 2.71 2.70
C PHE A 29 16.67 2.51 1.45
N SER A 30 16.30 3.12 0.33
CA SER A 30 17.12 3.16 -0.89
C SER A 30 18.24 4.21 -0.80
N TYR A 31 17.96 5.43 -0.32
CA TYR A 31 18.95 6.54 -0.32
C TYR A 31 20.07 6.38 0.71
N ASN A 32 19.78 5.86 1.91
CA ASN A 32 20.79 5.74 2.97
C ASN A 32 21.92 4.73 2.67
N ARG A 33 21.82 3.94 1.60
CA ARG A 33 22.90 3.03 1.15
C ARG A 33 23.83 3.62 0.11
N GLU A 34 23.35 4.52 -0.74
CA GLU A 34 24.17 5.11 -1.82
C GLU A 34 25.36 5.90 -1.26
N ILE A 35 25.21 6.50 -0.08
CA ILE A 35 26.27 7.26 0.59
C ILE A 35 27.36 6.35 1.20
N LEU A 36 27.03 5.10 1.55
CA LEU A 36 27.92 4.19 2.30
C LEU A 36 28.56 3.08 1.46
N SER A 37 28.09 2.84 0.23
CA SER A 37 28.60 1.75 -0.62
C SER A 37 28.96 2.23 -2.03
N LEU A 38 30.26 2.26 -2.34
CA LEU A 38 30.82 2.54 -3.68
C LEU A 38 30.51 1.44 -4.73
N ARG A 39 29.63 0.49 -4.41
CA ARG A 39 29.31 -0.68 -5.25
C ARG A 39 27.80 -0.89 -5.26
N LYS A 40 27.18 -0.68 -6.43
CA LYS A 40 25.81 -1.15 -6.70
C LYS A 40 25.83 -2.68 -6.71
N ILE A 41 25.46 -3.28 -5.58
CA ILE A 41 25.08 -4.68 -5.51
C ILE A 41 23.57 -4.65 -5.41
N ASP A 42 22.86 -5.20 -6.41
CA ASP A 42 21.41 -5.37 -6.36
C ASP A 42 21.08 -6.07 -5.04
N CYS A 43 20.49 -5.31 -4.12
CA CYS A 43 20.36 -5.76 -2.75
C CYS A 43 18.91 -6.06 -2.43
N PHE A 44 18.70 -7.08 -1.61
CA PHE A 44 17.40 -7.48 -1.08
C PHE A 44 16.51 -6.29 -0.64
N ARG A 45 17.10 -5.19 -0.16
CA ARG A 45 16.35 -3.98 0.20
C ARG A 45 15.77 -3.26 -1.01
N ASP A 46 16.49 -3.16 -2.11
CA ASP A 46 16.01 -2.52 -3.34
C ASP A 46 14.85 -3.30 -3.95
N ASP A 47 14.93 -4.64 -3.95
CA ASP A 47 13.83 -5.51 -4.37
C ASP A 47 12.59 -5.29 -3.48
N ILE A 48 12.79 -5.21 -2.17
CA ILE A 48 11.69 -4.93 -1.23
C ILE A 48 11.12 -3.54 -1.43
N THR A 49 11.94 -2.49 -1.54
CA THR A 49 11.45 -1.12 -1.67
C THR A 49 10.72 -0.92 -2.99
N GLN A 50 11.21 -1.50 -4.08
CA GLN A 50 10.51 -1.51 -5.36
C GLN A 50 9.17 -2.27 -5.29
N SER A 51 9.16 -3.44 -4.66
CA SER A 51 7.92 -4.23 -4.46
C SER A 51 6.90 -3.50 -3.58
N LEU A 52 7.39 -2.84 -2.52
CA LEU A 52 6.59 -1.99 -1.63
C LEU A 52 5.91 -0.86 -2.40
N MET A 53 6.67 -0.12 -3.21
CA MET A 53 6.12 0.97 -4.03
C MET A 53 5.09 0.46 -5.04
N THR A 54 5.38 -0.66 -5.72
CA THR A 54 4.47 -1.27 -6.69
C THR A 54 3.15 -1.67 -6.04
N ASP A 55 3.17 -2.41 -4.93
CA ASP A 55 1.95 -2.83 -4.24
C ASP A 55 1.17 -1.64 -3.68
N ALA A 56 1.85 -0.60 -3.17
CA ALA A 56 1.18 0.59 -2.67
C ALA A 56 0.48 1.38 -3.80
N LEU A 57 1.12 1.51 -4.97
CA LEU A 57 0.51 2.10 -6.16
C LEU A 57 -0.70 1.29 -6.65
N LEU A 58 -0.57 -0.03 -6.72
CA LEU A 58 -1.64 -0.92 -7.17
C LEU A 58 -2.82 -0.92 -6.20
N ILE A 59 -2.61 -0.78 -4.89
CA ILE A 59 -3.71 -0.59 -3.93
C ILE A 59 -4.57 0.62 -4.30
N THR A 60 -3.96 1.77 -4.62
CA THR A 60 -4.70 2.97 -5.04
C THR A 60 -5.51 2.70 -6.31
N LYS A 61 -4.89 2.08 -7.32
CA LYS A 61 -5.55 1.75 -8.60
C LYS A 61 -6.71 0.77 -8.42
N GLU A 62 -6.55 -0.25 -7.59
CA GLU A 62 -7.60 -1.25 -7.35
C GLU A 62 -8.75 -0.68 -6.51
N VAL A 63 -8.48 0.25 -5.58
CA VAL A 63 -9.54 0.99 -4.87
C VAL A 63 -10.32 1.86 -5.84
N GLU A 64 -9.64 2.58 -6.72
CA GLU A 64 -10.27 3.38 -7.78
C GLU A 64 -11.13 2.51 -8.71
N GLN A 65 -10.58 1.39 -9.19
CA GLN A 65 -11.28 0.45 -10.05
C GLN A 65 -12.52 -0.14 -9.37
N ALA A 66 -12.42 -0.54 -8.11
CA ALA A 66 -13.57 -1.05 -7.36
C ALA A 66 -14.64 0.04 -7.09
N ALA A 67 -14.24 1.30 -6.98
CA ALA A 67 -15.17 2.41 -6.77
C ALA A 67 -15.94 2.78 -8.06
N LEU A 68 -15.28 2.78 -9.21
CA LEU A 68 -15.86 3.20 -10.49
C LEU A 68 -16.54 2.07 -11.27
N SER A 69 -16.21 0.81 -10.97
CA SER A 69 -16.73 -0.30 -11.74
C SER A 69 -18.20 -0.62 -11.44
N ASN A 70 -18.99 -0.74 -12.51
CA ASN A 70 -20.36 -1.25 -12.45
C ASN A 70 -20.42 -2.79 -12.42
N SER A 71 -19.30 -3.48 -12.68
CA SER A 71 -19.25 -4.94 -12.70
C SER A 71 -18.95 -5.50 -11.31
N HIS A 72 -19.87 -6.33 -10.78
CA HIS A 72 -19.68 -6.99 -9.49
C HIS A 72 -18.41 -7.84 -9.44
N SER A 73 -18.13 -8.61 -10.50
CA SER A 73 -16.96 -9.49 -10.55
C SER A 73 -15.65 -8.69 -10.53
N VAL A 74 -15.59 -7.56 -11.24
CA VAL A 74 -14.44 -6.64 -11.22
C VAL A 74 -14.26 -6.05 -9.83
N ARG A 75 -15.33 -5.55 -9.19
CA ARG A 75 -15.26 -5.02 -7.81
C ARG A 75 -14.72 -6.06 -6.84
N MET A 76 -15.23 -7.29 -6.87
CA MET A 76 -14.78 -8.35 -5.95
C MET A 76 -13.33 -8.77 -6.20
N ARG A 77 -12.89 -8.82 -7.46
CA ARG A 77 -11.50 -9.07 -7.83
C ARG A 77 -10.57 -7.99 -7.28
N SER A 78 -10.90 -6.72 -7.51
CA SER A 78 -10.14 -5.57 -7.02
C SER A 78 -10.04 -5.57 -5.49
N LEU A 79 -11.15 -5.83 -4.79
CA LEU A 79 -11.14 -5.95 -3.34
C LEU A 79 -10.25 -7.10 -2.84
N THR A 80 -10.15 -8.19 -3.61
CA THR A 80 -9.28 -9.32 -3.29
C THR A 80 -7.81 -8.93 -3.44
N PHE A 81 -7.44 -8.27 -4.54
CA PHE A 81 -6.07 -7.79 -4.74
C PHE A 81 -5.63 -6.79 -3.67
N VAL A 82 -6.48 -5.84 -3.27
CA VAL A 82 -6.16 -4.93 -2.15
C VAL A 82 -5.84 -5.68 -0.86
N ASN A 83 -6.56 -6.78 -0.56
CA ASN A 83 -6.23 -7.59 0.62
C ASN A 83 -4.90 -8.33 0.51
N ILE A 84 -4.53 -8.77 -0.70
CA ILE A 84 -3.24 -9.44 -0.95
C ILE A 84 -2.11 -8.42 -0.77
N MET A 85 -2.19 -7.28 -1.44
CA MET A 85 -1.15 -6.24 -1.41
C MET A 85 -0.97 -5.66 0.00
N THR A 86 -2.04 -5.46 0.78
CA THR A 86 -1.88 -5.03 2.19
C THR A 86 -1.17 -6.05 3.07
N ARG A 87 -1.25 -7.35 2.77
CA ARG A 87 -0.47 -8.39 3.45
C ARG A 87 0.97 -8.39 2.97
N ASN A 88 1.20 -8.19 1.68
CA ASN A 88 2.54 -8.06 1.11
C ASN A 88 3.31 -6.91 1.76
N ILE A 89 2.70 -5.72 1.89
CA ILE A 89 3.34 -4.57 2.55
C ILE A 89 3.77 -4.92 3.99
N LEU A 90 2.95 -5.65 4.74
CA LEU A 90 3.36 -6.12 6.08
C LEU A 90 4.53 -7.11 6.02
N ALA A 91 4.56 -7.99 5.01
CA ALA A 91 5.66 -8.91 4.78
C ALA A 91 6.95 -8.16 4.41
N TYR A 92 6.87 -7.10 3.60
CA TYR A 92 8.00 -6.21 3.28
C TYR A 92 8.57 -5.54 4.53
N CYS A 93 7.71 -5.00 5.42
CA CYS A 93 8.18 -4.47 6.71
C CYS A 93 8.91 -5.54 7.53
N ASN A 94 8.39 -6.77 7.56
CA ASN A 94 9.05 -7.87 8.28
C ASN A 94 10.37 -8.29 7.61
N GLY A 95 10.44 -8.26 6.28
CA GLY A 95 11.65 -8.53 5.50
C GLY A 95 12.75 -7.53 5.83
N LEU A 96 12.45 -6.23 5.77
CA LEU A 96 13.40 -5.16 6.11
C LEU A 96 13.86 -5.25 7.57
N GLU A 97 12.94 -5.54 8.50
CA GLU A 97 13.28 -5.69 9.91
C GLU A 97 14.21 -6.89 10.16
N ARG A 98 13.99 -8.01 9.46
CA ARG A 98 14.85 -9.21 9.55
C ARG A 98 16.20 -9.04 8.86
N ASP A 99 16.26 -8.20 7.83
CA ASP A 99 17.51 -7.78 7.17
C ASP A 99 18.35 -6.85 8.06
N GLY A 100 17.81 -6.40 9.20
CA GLY A 100 18.58 -5.68 10.22
C GLY A 100 18.63 -4.17 10.02
N VAL A 101 17.60 -3.57 9.40
CA VAL A 101 17.45 -2.10 9.44
C VAL A 101 17.35 -1.61 10.88
N LYS A 102 18.03 -0.50 11.19
CA LYS A 102 18.07 0.06 12.56
C LYS A 102 16.82 0.90 12.85
N GLU A 103 16.30 1.59 11.85
CA GLU A 103 15.24 2.58 11.96
C GLU A 103 13.85 1.93 11.87
N LYS A 104 13.58 1.08 12.85
CA LYS A 104 12.33 0.32 12.97
C LYS A 104 11.11 1.23 13.15
N GLU A 105 11.32 2.46 13.61
CA GLU A 105 10.27 3.47 13.80
C GLU A 105 9.54 3.76 12.48
N TYR A 106 10.26 3.83 11.35
CA TYR A 106 9.66 4.05 10.03
C TYR A 106 8.80 2.85 9.59
N LEU A 107 9.28 1.62 9.83
CA LEU A 107 8.50 0.42 9.57
C LEU A 107 7.24 0.35 10.45
N ASN A 108 7.35 0.79 11.70
CA ASN A 108 6.23 0.86 12.64
C ASN A 108 5.21 1.93 12.24
N LEU A 109 5.67 3.06 11.71
CA LEU A 109 4.81 4.11 11.15
C LEU A 109 4.01 3.57 9.96
N LEU A 110 4.67 2.89 9.02
CA LEU A 110 4.01 2.26 7.88
C LEU A 110 3.00 1.17 8.31
N ARG A 111 3.35 0.32 9.29
CA ARG A 111 2.43 -0.68 9.86
C ARG A 111 1.18 -0.04 10.46
N ARG A 112 1.32 1.10 11.13
CA ARG A 112 0.18 1.88 11.67
C ARG A 112 -0.69 2.41 10.53
N GLU A 113 -0.09 2.96 9.48
CA GLU A 113 -0.86 3.46 8.33
C GLU A 113 -1.63 2.35 7.61
N ILE A 114 -1.02 1.18 7.41
CA ILE A 114 -1.71 -0.01 6.89
C ILE A 114 -2.90 -0.39 7.77
N LYS A 115 -2.73 -0.37 9.10
CA LYS A 115 -3.82 -0.69 10.04
C LYS A 115 -4.98 0.30 9.86
N THR A 116 -4.67 1.59 9.77
CA THR A 116 -5.66 2.65 9.54
C THR A 116 -6.38 2.47 8.21
N PHE A 117 -5.64 2.21 7.13
CA PHE A 117 -6.20 1.89 5.81
C PHE A 117 -7.13 0.68 5.88
N ARG A 118 -6.68 -0.44 6.47
CA ARG A 118 -7.47 -1.68 6.57
C ARG A 118 -8.78 -1.50 7.32
N ILE A 119 -8.83 -0.63 8.33
CA ILE A 119 -10.08 -0.30 9.04
C ILE A 119 -11.06 0.41 8.11
N SER A 120 -10.60 1.45 7.39
CA SER A 120 -11.43 2.16 6.41
C SER A 120 -11.89 1.24 5.27
N PHE A 121 -10.95 0.47 4.72
CA PHE A 121 -11.20 -0.48 3.64
C PHE A 121 -12.23 -1.55 4.03
N LYS A 122 -12.15 -2.12 5.25
CA LYS A 122 -13.12 -3.10 5.74
C LYS A 122 -14.54 -2.52 5.82
N LYS A 123 -14.67 -1.26 6.28
CA LYS A 123 -15.98 -0.57 6.35
C LYS A 123 -16.55 -0.35 4.96
N TRP A 124 -15.74 0.18 4.05
CA TRP A 124 -16.15 0.43 2.67
C TRP A 124 -16.50 -0.86 1.92
N ARG A 125 -15.69 -1.91 2.06
CA ARG A 125 -15.97 -3.22 1.47
C ARG A 125 -17.35 -3.76 1.84
N LYS A 126 -17.76 -3.62 3.10
CA LYS A 126 -19.11 -4.04 3.54
C LYS A 126 -20.22 -3.27 2.82
N SER A 127 -20.06 -1.96 2.64
CA SER A 127 -21.05 -1.15 1.90
C SER A 127 -21.18 -1.53 0.43
N LEU A 128 -20.15 -2.10 -0.19
CA LEU A 128 -20.22 -2.59 -1.57
C LEU A 128 -20.90 -3.96 -1.69
N ILE A 129 -20.80 -4.79 -0.66
CA ILE A 129 -21.45 -6.11 -0.61
C ILE A 129 -22.95 -5.93 -0.33
N ASN A 130 -23.30 -5.13 0.68
CA ASN A 130 -24.69 -4.89 1.10
C ASN A 130 -25.52 -4.09 0.07
N ARG A 131 -24.92 -3.57 -1.01
CA ARG A 131 -25.63 -2.87 -2.09
C ARG A 131 -26.23 -3.81 -3.13
N ASN A 132 -25.93 -5.10 -3.06
CA ASN A 132 -26.40 -6.11 -4.02
C ASN A 132 -27.36 -7.13 -3.38
N ASP A 133 -27.87 -6.84 -2.18
CA ASP A 133 -29.06 -7.48 -1.57
C ASP A 133 -30.22 -6.46 -1.62
#